data_AF-A0A8J3IAM0-F1
#
_entry.id   AF-A0A8J3IAM0-F1
#
_cell.length_a   1.000
_cell.length_b   1.000
_cell.length_c   1.000
_cell.angle_alpha   90.00
_cell.angle_beta   90.00
_cell.angle_gamma   90.00
#
_symmetry.space_group_name_H-M   'P 1'
#
loop_
_entity.id
_entity.type
_entity.pdbx_description
1 polymer ?
#
loop_
_entity_poly.entity_id
_entity_poly.type
_entity_poly.pdbx_seq_one_letter_code
_entity_poly.pdbx_strand_id
1 'polypeptide(L)'
;MSINTIRERTKKFLREALDIKELGGEIKIIGLDKAEDGWVAQVEAAERNAALPGHAVFEKKYYIVKLNSELEVFSFKQVKSIGEQEEE
;
A
#
# COMPACT_ATOMS: atom_id res chain seq x y z
N MET A 1 13.15 -3.38 15.83
CA MET A 1 12.22 -3.81 14.76
C MET A 1 12.91 -3.66 13.41
N SER A 2 12.74 -4.64 12.51
CA SER A 2 13.37 -4.62 11.19
C SER A 2 12.40 -4.05 10.15
N ILE A 3 12.89 -3.17 9.28
CA ILE A 3 12.14 -2.57 8.16
C ILE A 3 11.50 -3.64 7.27
N ASN A 4 12.15 -4.81 7.13
CA ASN A 4 11.61 -5.95 6.40
C ASN A 4 10.29 -6.45 6.98
N THR A 5 10.15 -6.51 8.30
CA THR A 5 8.91 -6.98 8.96
C THR A 5 7.75 -6.05 8.68
N ILE A 6 8.00 -4.73 8.69
CA ILE A 6 6.99 -3.72 8.35
C ILE A 6 6.55 -3.92 6.90
N ARG A 7 7.52 -4.08 5.99
CA ARG A 7 7.26 -4.32 4.57
C ARG A 7 6.40 -5.55 4.32
N GLU A 8 6.70 -6.67 4.98
CA GLU A 8 5.93 -7.91 4.85
C GLU A 8 4.51 -7.74 5.40
N ARG A 9 4.35 -7.11 6.57
CA ARG A 9 3.03 -6.82 7.16
C ARG A 9 2.18 -5.93 6.26
N THR A 10 2.74 -4.83 5.77
CA THR A 10 2.04 -3.91 4.86
C THR A 10 1.63 -4.61 3.57
N LYS A 11 2.53 -5.39 2.95
CA LYS A 11 2.21 -6.16 1.74
C LYS A 11 1.10 -7.17 1.98
N LYS A 12 1.17 -7.90 3.10
CA LYS A 12 0.17 -8.90 3.46
C LYS A 12 -1.20 -8.24 3.63
N PHE A 13 -1.29 -7.17 4.41
CA PHE A 13 -2.52 -6.40 4.59
C PHE A 13 -3.10 -5.93 3.26
N LEU A 14 -2.29 -5.33 2.38
CA LEU A 14 -2.77 -4.83 1.09
C LEU A 14 -3.23 -5.94 0.14
N ARG A 15 -2.57 -7.10 0.14
CA ARG A 15 -3.05 -8.26 -0.63
C ARG A 15 -4.43 -8.71 -0.18
N GLU A 16 -4.65 -8.76 1.12
CA GLU A 16 -5.94 -9.16 1.71
C GLU A 16 -7.01 -8.08 1.50
N ALA A 17 -6.66 -6.79 1.68
CA ALA A 17 -7.61 -5.68 1.59
C ALA A 17 -8.04 -5.36 0.15
N LEU A 18 -7.13 -5.48 -0.82
CA LEU A 18 -7.39 -5.17 -2.23
C LEU A 18 -7.78 -6.40 -3.06
N ASP A 19 -7.92 -7.58 -2.44
CA ASP A 19 -8.14 -8.88 -3.11
C ASP A 19 -7.21 -9.08 -4.31
N ILE A 20 -5.95 -8.66 -4.19
CA ILE A 20 -4.96 -8.78 -5.27
C ILE A 20 -4.55 -10.25 -5.35
N LYS A 21 -5.30 -11.02 -6.14
CA LYS A 21 -4.96 -12.39 -6.53
C LYS A 21 -3.75 -12.29 -7.47
N GLU A 22 -2.69 -13.01 -7.12
CA GLU A 22 -1.32 -12.98 -7.69
C GLU A 22 -1.15 -12.89 -9.22
N LEU A 23 -2.21 -13.06 -10.02
CA LEU A 23 -2.18 -12.94 -11.48
C LEU A 23 -2.19 -11.47 -11.92
N GLY A 24 -1.06 -10.79 -11.70
CA GLY A 24 -0.69 -9.52 -12.33
C GLY A 24 -0.73 -8.29 -11.44
N GLY A 25 -1.23 -8.39 -10.21
CA GLY A 25 -1.16 -7.28 -9.26
C GLY A 25 0.16 -7.26 -8.49
N GLU A 26 0.99 -6.27 -8.77
CA GLU A 26 2.26 -6.03 -8.07
C GLU A 26 2.05 -5.04 -6.92
N ILE A 27 2.57 -5.34 -5.73
CA ILE A 27 2.56 -4.42 -4.58
C ILE A 27 4.01 -4.06 -4.24
N LYS A 28 4.35 -2.79 -4.44
CA LYS A 28 5.69 -2.25 -4.27
C LYS A 28 5.69 -1.15 -3.21
N ILE A 29 6.45 -1.36 -2.14
CA ILE A 29 6.62 -0.34 -1.10
C ILE A 29 7.70 0.63 -1.58
N ILE A 30 7.27 1.85 -1.86
CA ILE A 30 8.08 2.92 -2.45
C ILE A 30 8.66 3.86 -1.40
N GLY A 31 8.02 3.97 -0.24
CA GLY A 31 8.46 4.80 0.87
C GLY A 31 8.09 4.18 2.20
N LEU A 32 8.90 4.42 3.22
CA LEU A 32 8.63 3.97 4.57
C LEU A 32 9.23 4.98 5.53
N ASP A 33 8.34 5.74 6.16
CA ASP A 33 8.66 6.84 7.07
C ASP A 33 8.31 6.42 8.50
N LYS A 34 9.13 6.83 9.46
CA LYS A 34 8.82 6.63 10.87
C LYS A 34 8.02 7.83 11.37
N ALA A 35 6.85 7.57 11.95
CA ALA A 35 6.01 8.59 12.59
C ALA A 35 6.15 8.50 14.12
N GLU A 36 5.61 9.49 14.86
CA GLU A 36 5.66 9.50 16.32
C GLU A 36 5.04 8.22 16.93
N ASP A 37 3.87 7.80 16.43
CA ASP A 37 3.14 6.63 16.95
C ASP A 37 3.39 5.31 16.20
N GLY A 38 4.33 5.29 15.25
CA GLY A 38 4.67 4.07 14.51
C GLY A 38 5.31 4.32 13.15
N TRP A 39 4.67 3.82 12.09
CA TRP A 39 5.24 3.77 10.75
C TRP A 39 4.22 4.13 9.69
N VAL A 40 4.67 4.85 8.67
CA VAL A 40 3.88 5.20 7.49
C VAL A 40 4.54 4.55 6.29
N ALA A 41 3.86 3.59 5.68
CA ALA A 41 4.32 2.91 4.48
C ALA A 41 3.58 3.46 3.26
N GLN A 42 4.34 3.99 2.31
CA GLN A 42 3.85 4.42 1.00
C GLN A 42 4.00 3.26 0.02
N VAL A 43 2.90 2.91 -0.64
CA VAL A 43 2.82 1.71 -1.47
C VAL A 43 2.24 2.05 -2.84
N GLU A 44 2.91 1.57 -3.88
CA GLU A 44 2.41 1.50 -5.24
C GLU A 44 1.83 0.10 -5.45
N ALA A 45 0.53 0.01 -5.76
CA ALA A 45 -0.12 -1.24 -6.15
C ALA A 45 -0.57 -1.14 -7.60
N ALA A 46 -0.26 -2.17 -8.40
CA ALA A 46 -0.79 -2.33 -9.73
C ALA A 46 -2.11 -3.12 -9.64
N GLU A 47 -3.22 -2.47 -9.92
CA GLU A 47 -4.54 -3.10 -9.89
C GLU A 47 -5.08 -3.27 -11.30
N ARG A 48 -5.74 -4.39 -11.57
CA ARG A 48 -6.41 -4.58 -12.86
C ARG A 48 -7.55 -3.58 -12.99
N ASN A 49 -7.55 -2.81 -14.07
CA ASN A 49 -8.63 -1.90 -14.36
C ASN A 49 -9.89 -2.71 -14.74
N ALA A 50 -10.86 -2.73 -13.82
CA ALA A 50 -12.13 -3.47 -14.00
C ALA A 50 -13.02 -2.86 -15.11
N ALA A 51 -12.78 -1.61 -15.51
CA ALA A 51 -13.57 -0.92 -16.54
C ALA A 51 -13.18 -1.30 -17.97
N LEU A 52 -12.04 -1.99 -18.17
CA LEU A 52 -11.57 -2.43 -19.49
C LEU A 52 -11.54 -3.97 -19.59
N PRO A 53 -12.71 -4.62 -19.77
CA PRO A 53 -12.81 -6.07 -19.92
C PRO A 53 -12.31 -6.49 -21.32
N GLY A 54 -11.00 -6.70 -21.47
CA GLY A 54 -10.44 -7.23 -22.72
C GLY A 54 -8.93 -7.09 -22.84
N HIS A 55 -8.38 -6.04 -22.23
CA HIS A 55 -6.94 -5.86 -22.08
C HIS A 55 -6.57 -6.00 -20.61
N ALA A 56 -5.48 -6.69 -20.31
CA ALA A 56 -4.90 -6.70 -18.96
C ALA A 56 -4.24 -5.35 -18.69
N VAL A 57 -5.05 -4.30 -18.56
CA VAL A 57 -4.61 -2.96 -18.19
C VAL A 57 -4.49 -2.94 -16.67
N PHE A 58 -3.27 -2.77 -16.18
CA PHE A 58 -2.99 -2.57 -14.78
C PHE A 58 -2.78 -1.08 -14.54
N GLU A 59 -3.58 -0.50 -13.67
CA GLU A 59 -3.46 0.89 -13.25
C GLU A 59 -2.63 0.94 -11.97
N LYS A 60 -1.65 1.83 -11.94
CA LYS A 60 -0.86 2.06 -10.74
C LYS A 60 -1.64 2.97 -9.81
N LYS A 61 -1.92 2.46 -8.62
CA LYS A 61 -2.54 3.21 -7.54
C LYS A 61 -1.57 3.36 -6.39
N TYR A 62 -1.71 4.47 -5.68
CA TYR A 62 -0.87 4.81 -4.56
C TYR A 62 -1.67 4.72 -3.27
N TYR A 63 -1.04 4.16 -2.26
CA TYR A 63 -1.64 3.89 -0.96
C TYR A 63 -0.71 4.35 0.16
N ILE A 64 -1.31 4.90 1.20
CA ILE A 64 -0.64 5.20 2.45
C ILE A 64 -1.22 4.26 3.51
N VAL A 65 -0.34 3.49 4.14
CA VAL A 65 -0.67 2.56 5.21
C VAL A 65 0.02 3.04 6.48
N LYS A 66 -0.75 3.47 7.48
CA LYS A 66 -0.21 3.85 8.80
C LYS A 66 -0.32 2.65 9.74
N LEU A 67 0.81 2.26 10.33
CA LEU A 67 0.95 1.17 11.29
C LEU A 67 1.34 1.73 12.65
N ASN A 68 0.78 1.19 13.72
CA ASN A 68 1.17 1.57 15.08
C ASN A 68 2.51 0.92 15.46
N SER A 69 2.97 1.18 16.69
CA SER A 69 4.19 0.57 17.24
C SER A 69 4.13 -0.96 17.35
N GLU A 70 2.95 -1.56 17.30
CA GLU A 70 2.71 -3.02 17.31
C GLU A 70 2.61 -3.62 15.90
N LEU A 71 2.79 -2.81 14.85
CA LEU A 71 2.65 -3.18 13.43
C LEU A 71 1.22 -3.52 13.01
N GLU A 72 0.23 -3.02 13.75
CA GLU A 72 -1.17 -3.09 13.37
C GLU A 72 -1.54 -1.90 12.50
N VAL A 73 -2.23 -2.16 11.39
CA VAL A 73 -2.69 -1.13 10.47
C VAL A 73 -3.91 -0.45 11.10
N PHE A 74 -3.75 0.82 11.46
CA PHE A 74 -4.85 1.62 12.03
C PHE A 74 -5.45 2.60 11.01
N SER A 75 -4.73 2.90 9.93
CA SER A 75 -5.22 3.76 8.86
C SER A 75 -4.71 3.30 7.50
N PHE A 76 -5.60 3.31 6.52
CA PHE A 76 -5.32 2.93 5.15
C PHE A 76 -6.12 3.83 4.21
N LYS A 77 -5.43 4.48 3.27
CA LYS A 77 -6.05 5.40 2.31
C LYS A 77 -5.38 5.32 0.95
N GLN A 78 -6.19 5.41 -0.11
CA GLN A 78 -5.71 5.60 -1.46
C GLN A 78 -5.42 7.08 -1.71
N VAL A 79 -4.24 7.38 -2.25
CA VAL A 79 -3.83 8.74 -2.64
C VAL A 79 -3.67 8.82 -4.16
N LYS A 80 -3.81 10.03 -4.71
CA LYS A 80 -3.69 10.22 -6.17
C LYS A 80 -2.23 10.24 -6.61
N SER A 81 -1.30 10.57 -5.72
CA SER A 81 0.11 10.75 -6.06
C SER A 81 1.03 10.45 -4.87
N ILE A 82 2.25 10.01 -5.19
CA ILE A 82 3.34 9.82 -4.22
C ILE A 82 3.77 11.22 -3.74
N GLY A 83 3.53 11.56 -2.48
CA GLY A 83 3.83 12.90 -1.94
C GLY A 83 2.61 13.66 -1.44
N GLU A 84 1.40 13.12 -1.60
CA GLU A 84 0.23 13.52 -0.81
C GLU A 84 0.42 12.97 0.63
N GLN A 85 1.45 13.44 1.33
CA GLN A 85 1.47 13.32 2.79
C GLN A 85 0.37 14.24 3.29
N GLU A 86 -0.59 13.71 4.05
CA GLU A 86 -1.61 14.52 4.73
C GLU A 86 -0.91 15.61 5.56
N GLU A 87 -0.79 16.82 4.99
CA GLU A 87 -0.79 18.05 5.76
C GLU A 87 -2.21 18.22 6.28
N GLU A 88 -2.45 17.76 7.52
CA GLU A 88 -3.31 18.39 8.55
C GLU A 88 -3.41 17.53 9.81
#